data_AF-A0A914C4S2-F1
#
_entry.id   AF-A0A914C4S2-F1
#
_cell.length_a   1.000
_cell.length_b   1.000
_cell.length_c   1.000
_cell.angle_alpha   90.00
_cell.angle_beta   90.00
_cell.angle_gamma   90.00
#
_symmetry.space_group_name_H-M   'P 1'
#
loop_
_entity.id
_entity.type
_entity.pdbx_description
1 polymer ?
#
loop_
_entity_poly.entity_id
_entity_poly.type
_entity_poly.pdbx_seq_one_letter_code
_entity_poly.pdbx_strand_id
1 'polypeptide(L)'
;MKSYMKLTFIMAPFYPKLDDKSRNQFLSIAQNTSLTQDQLGEELVKWGKKLPQDLQKEVVKVGIKLLISLIQLQSQINHYKFSKEAQTYGNRLKAISNNTNITIIESEKRISDVINSASPKIQQELAKFEFWMEREFDNIVLNIGNN
;
A
#
# COMPACT_ATOMS: atom_id res chain seq x y z
N MET A 1 -10.06 0.99 10.19
CA MET A 1 -8.93 0.75 11.12
C MET A 1 -7.74 -0.05 10.51
N LYS A 2 -7.74 -0.43 9.22
CA LYS A 2 -6.81 -1.46 8.70
C LYS A 2 -5.47 -0.97 8.13
N SER A 3 -5.36 0.21 7.52
CA SER A 3 -4.13 0.60 6.79
C SER A 3 -3.01 1.18 7.67
N TYR A 4 -3.37 1.88 8.76
CA TYR A 4 -2.39 2.54 9.63
C TYR A 4 -1.54 1.54 10.45
N MET A 5 -2.15 0.44 10.92
CA MET A 5 -1.44 -0.60 11.66
C MET A 5 -0.35 -1.27 10.80
N LYS A 6 -0.61 -1.42 9.49
CA LYS A 6 0.34 -2.06 8.57
C LYS A 6 1.55 -1.17 8.28
N LEU A 7 1.34 0.14 8.12
CA LEU A 7 2.43 1.09 7.92
C LEU A 7 3.31 1.25 9.16
N THR A 8 2.73 1.28 10.37
CA THR A 8 3.52 1.27 11.61
C THR A 8 4.33 -0.01 11.77
N PHE A 9 3.84 -1.14 11.26
CA PHE A 9 4.54 -2.43 11.33
C PHE A 9 5.69 -2.53 10.31
N ILE A 10 5.51 -2.02 9.09
CA ILE A 10 6.60 -1.90 8.10
C ILE A 10 7.76 -1.08 8.68
N MET A 11 7.45 -0.08 9.49
CA MET A 11 8.44 0.77 10.13
C MET A 11 8.91 0.27 11.50
N ALA A 12 8.40 -0.85 12.00
CA ALA A 12 8.77 -1.41 13.31
C ALA A 12 10.29 -1.45 13.59
N PRO A 13 11.19 -1.68 12.60
CA PRO A 13 12.63 -1.69 12.83
C PRO A 13 13.21 -0.36 13.35
N PHE A 14 12.59 0.78 13.03
CA PHE A 14 13.08 2.11 13.44
C PHE A 14 12.01 2.99 14.12
N TYR A 15 10.73 2.61 14.06
CA TYR A 15 9.63 3.37 14.68
C TYR A 15 9.81 3.60 16.19
N PRO A 16 10.31 2.65 16.99
CA PRO A 16 10.60 2.89 18.41
C PRO A 16 11.74 3.90 18.65
N LYS A 17 12.60 4.13 17.64
CA LYS A 17 13.74 5.06 17.71
C LYS A 17 13.36 6.48 17.29
N LEU A 18 12.16 6.67 16.73
CA LEU A 18 11.65 7.99 16.36
C LEU A 18 11.17 8.74 17.61
N ASP A 19 11.44 10.04 17.67
CA ASP A 19 10.81 10.92 18.66
C ASP A 19 9.31 11.10 18.36
N ASP A 20 8.55 11.60 19.35
CA ASP A 20 7.11 11.79 19.22
C ASP A 20 6.73 12.71 18.07
N LYS A 21 7.54 13.75 17.84
CA LYS A 21 7.30 14.71 16.76
C LYS A 21 7.41 14.04 15.40
N SER A 22 8.45 13.24 15.17
CA SER A 22 8.71 12.54 13.92
C SER A 22 7.68 11.43 13.69
N ARG A 23 7.25 10.74 14.75
CA ARG A 23 6.15 9.76 14.70
C ARG A 23 4.84 10.41 14.28
N ASN A 24 4.46 11.52 14.91
CA ASN A 24 3.23 12.23 14.60
C ASN A 24 3.25 12.81 13.17
N GLN A 25 4.38 13.33 12.72
CA GLN A 25 4.54 13.79 11.34
C GLN A 25 4.37 12.66 10.34
N PHE A 26 4.99 11.51 10.59
CA PHE A 26 4.81 10.34 9.75
C PHE A 26 3.33 9.94 9.67
N LEU A 27 2.65 9.80 10.81
CA LEU A 27 1.24 9.39 10.85
C LEU A 27 0.35 10.38 10.10
N SER A 28 0.60 11.68 10.26
CA SER A 28 -0.13 12.72 9.54
C SER A 28 0.06 12.65 8.02
N ILE A 29 1.25 12.29 7.54
CA ILE A 29 1.51 12.10 6.10
C ILE A 29 0.82 10.82 5.63
N ALA A 30 1.06 9.70 6.31
CA ALA A 30 0.57 8.37 5.96
C ALA A 30 -0.96 8.26 5.93
N GLN A 31 -1.67 9.08 6.71
CA GLN A 31 -3.13 9.08 6.79
C GLN A 31 -3.77 10.12 5.88
N ASN A 32 -2.99 10.91 5.15
CA ASN A 32 -3.54 11.97 4.32
C ASN A 32 -4.10 11.41 3.01
N THR A 33 -5.41 11.10 3.02
CA THR A 33 -6.12 10.55 1.86
C THR A 33 -6.37 11.56 0.74
N SER A 34 -6.11 12.85 0.98
CA SER A 34 -6.20 13.91 -0.03
C SER A 34 -4.98 14.00 -0.93
N LEU A 35 -3.87 13.34 -0.57
CA LEU A 35 -2.69 13.25 -1.43
C LEU A 35 -2.89 12.21 -2.53
N THR A 36 -2.25 12.45 -3.66
CA THR A 36 -1.99 11.44 -4.69
C THR A 36 -0.89 10.47 -4.23
N GLN A 37 -0.73 9.34 -4.93
CA GLN A 37 0.32 8.37 -4.57
C GLN A 37 1.72 8.98 -4.70
N ASP A 38 1.96 9.75 -5.77
CA ASP A 38 3.26 10.41 -6.00
C ASP A 38 3.55 11.45 -4.92
N GLN A 39 2.56 12.29 -4.58
CA GLN A 39 2.70 13.28 -3.51
C GLN A 39 2.94 12.65 -2.14
N LEU A 40 2.23 11.55 -1.84
CA LEU A 40 2.45 10.81 -0.59
C LEU A 40 3.89 10.29 -0.52
N GLY A 41 4.39 9.70 -1.62
CA GLY A 41 5.78 9.24 -1.74
C GLY A 41 6.79 10.37 -1.53
N GLU A 42 6.57 11.52 -2.16
CA GLU A 42 7.43 12.70 -1.97
C GLU A 42 7.46 13.21 -0.53
N GLU A 43 6.30 13.31 0.13
CA GLU A 43 6.22 13.76 1.52
C GLU A 43 6.91 12.79 2.48
N LEU A 44 6.78 11.48 2.25
CA LEU A 44 7.50 10.45 3.02
C LEU A 44 9.03 10.55 2.81
N VAL A 45 9.48 10.81 1.58
CA VAL A 45 10.92 11.03 1.30
C VAL A 45 11.43 12.30 1.99
N LYS A 46 10.67 13.41 1.92
CA LYS A 46 11.01 14.67 2.59
C LYS A 46 11.07 14.50 4.11
N TRP A 47 10.13 13.76 4.69
CA TRP A 47 10.14 13.40 6.11
C TRP A 47 11.37 12.57 6.47
N GLY A 48 11.67 11.52 5.71
CA GLY A 48 12.85 10.67 5.93
C GLY A 48 14.15 11.48 5.97
N LYS A 49 14.33 12.45 5.05
CA LYS A 49 15.52 13.32 5.01
C LYS A 49 15.71 14.24 6.23
N LYS A 50 14.67 14.46 7.04
CA LYS A 50 14.73 15.29 8.25
C LYS A 50 15.19 14.51 9.48
N LEU A 51 15.27 13.18 9.39
CA LEU A 51 15.69 12.32 10.49
C LEU A 51 17.21 12.40 10.71
N PRO A 52 17.71 12.02 11.89
CA PRO A 52 19.13 11.72 12.12
C PRO A 52 19.70 10.72 11.11
N GLN A 53 20.99 10.84 10.79
CA GLN A 53 21.62 10.10 9.69
C GLN A 53 21.55 8.56 9.84
N ASP A 54 21.63 8.06 11.06
CA ASP A 54 21.45 6.64 11.38
C ASP A 54 20.03 6.15 11.06
N LEU A 55 19.02 6.95 11.39
CA LEU A 55 17.62 6.66 11.08
C LEU A 55 17.30 6.82 9.59
N GLN A 56 17.94 7.77 8.90
CA GLN A 56 17.82 7.88 7.44
C GLN A 56 18.25 6.60 6.73
N LYS A 57 19.36 5.99 7.17
CA LYS A 57 19.86 4.73 6.61
C LYS A 57 18.86 3.59 6.82
N GLU A 58 18.25 3.51 8.00
CA GLU A 58 17.22 2.50 8.29
C GLU A 58 15.96 2.71 7.45
N VAL A 59 15.50 3.96 7.30
CA VAL A 59 14.36 4.30 6.43
C VAL A 59 14.63 3.88 4.98
N VAL A 60 15.82 4.18 4.44
CA VAL A 60 16.21 3.77 3.08
C VAL A 60 16.25 2.25 2.96
N LYS A 61 16.83 1.54 3.93
CA LYS A 61 16.90 0.08 3.94
C LYS A 61 15.50 -0.56 3.94
N VAL A 62 14.60 -0.08 4.79
CA VAL A 62 13.20 -0.53 4.83
C VAL A 62 12.46 -0.18 3.53
N GLY A 63 12.67 1.02 2.99
CA GLY A 63 12.08 1.45 1.72
C GLY A 63 12.49 0.56 0.54
N ILE A 64 13.77 0.19 0.44
CA ILE A 64 14.27 -0.74 -0.59
C ILE A 64 13.64 -2.13 -0.42
N LYS A 65 13.61 -2.67 0.80
CA LYS A 65 12.96 -3.98 1.07
C LYS A 65 11.49 -3.94 0.64
N LEU A 66 10.76 -2.89 1.03
CA LEU A 66 9.36 -2.71 0.65
C LEU A 66 9.19 -2.64 -0.87
N LEU A 67 10.01 -1.86 -1.57
CA LEU A 67 9.94 -1.75 -3.02
C LEU A 67 10.16 -3.11 -3.72
N ILE A 68 11.16 -3.88 -3.30
CA ILE A 68 11.42 -5.22 -3.85
C ILE A 68 10.20 -6.13 -3.62
N SER A 69 9.66 -6.14 -2.40
CA SER A 69 8.49 -6.95 -2.06
C SER A 69 7.23 -6.54 -2.83
N LEU A 70 7.01 -5.23 -3.05
CA LEU A 70 5.90 -4.73 -3.85
C LEU A 70 6.04 -5.10 -5.34
N ILE A 71 7.26 -5.10 -5.88
CA ILE A 71 7.51 -5.59 -7.25
C ILE A 71 7.17 -7.08 -7.37
N GLN A 72 7.55 -7.88 -6.37
CA GLN A 72 7.21 -9.31 -6.33
C GLN A 72 5.69 -9.52 -6.24
N LEU A 73 5.01 -8.78 -5.36
CA LEU A 73 3.54 -8.81 -5.25
C LEU A 73 2.86 -8.41 -6.55
N GLN A 74 3.33 -7.33 -7.20
CA GLN A 74 2.81 -6.89 -8.48
C GLN A 74 2.97 -7.96 -9.57
N SER A 75 4.09 -8.68 -9.56
CA SER A 75 4.29 -9.85 -10.42
C SER A 75 3.25 -10.93 -10.13
N GLN A 76 3.01 -11.29 -8.86
CA GLN A 76 1.99 -12.27 -8.50
C GLN A 76 0.57 -11.85 -8.90
N ILE A 77 0.22 -10.57 -8.70
CA ILE A 77 -1.04 -9.98 -9.15
C ILE A 77 -1.21 -10.13 -10.66
N ASN A 78 -0.15 -9.88 -11.44
CA ASN A 78 -0.19 -10.03 -12.90
C ASN A 78 -0.42 -11.49 -13.35
N HIS A 79 -0.11 -12.47 -12.51
CA HIS A 79 -0.35 -13.90 -12.77
C HIS A 79 -1.64 -14.42 -12.13
N TYR A 80 -2.36 -13.60 -11.36
CA TYR A 80 -3.63 -13.99 -10.77
C TYR A 80 -4.67 -14.22 -11.87
N LYS A 81 -5.23 -15.43 -11.91
CA LYS A 81 -6.16 -15.85 -12.96
C LYS A 81 -7.59 -15.61 -12.54
N PHE A 82 -8.12 -14.44 -12.90
CA PHE A 82 -9.56 -14.21 -12.89
C PHE A 82 -10.26 -15.13 -13.90
N SER A 83 -11.50 -15.51 -13.57
CA SER A 83 -12.44 -16.10 -14.50
C SER A 83 -12.63 -15.16 -15.70
N LYS A 84 -13.01 -15.73 -16.86
CA LYS A 84 -13.24 -14.92 -18.08
C LYS A 84 -14.24 -13.79 -17.84
N GLU A 85 -15.26 -14.03 -17.01
CA GLU A 85 -16.29 -13.06 -16.65
C GLU A 85 -15.74 -11.93 -15.75
N ALA A 86 -14.76 -12.23 -14.87
CA ALA A 86 -14.18 -11.27 -13.93
C ALA A 86 -12.95 -10.51 -14.47
N GLN A 87 -12.34 -10.96 -15.58
CA GLN A 87 -11.14 -10.34 -16.16
C GLN A 87 -11.30 -8.85 -16.46
N THR A 88 -12.45 -8.43 -16.98
CA THR A 88 -12.72 -7.02 -17.27
C THR A 88 -12.73 -6.16 -16.01
N TYR A 89 -13.24 -6.68 -14.89
CA TYR A 89 -13.22 -6.00 -13.59
C TYR A 89 -11.80 -5.97 -13.01
N GLY A 90 -11.06 -7.08 -13.08
CA GLY A 90 -9.65 -7.13 -12.67
C GLY A 90 -8.78 -6.12 -13.43
N ASN A 91 -8.99 -5.98 -14.74
CA ASN A 91 -8.29 -4.98 -15.56
C ASN A 91 -8.65 -3.53 -15.17
N ARG A 92 -9.93 -3.25 -14.85
CA ARG A 92 -10.35 -1.94 -14.35
C ARG A 92 -9.70 -1.60 -13.01
N LEU A 93 -9.66 -2.56 -12.08
CA LEU A 93 -8.98 -2.39 -10.79
C LEU A 93 -7.49 -2.12 -10.97
N LYS A 94 -6.82 -2.84 -11.86
CA LYS A 94 -5.40 -2.61 -12.21
C LYS A 94 -5.16 -1.23 -12.83
N ALA A 95 -6.08 -0.75 -13.68
CA ALA A 95 -5.97 0.59 -14.25
C ALA A 95 -6.11 1.68 -13.18
N ILE A 96 -6.96 1.47 -12.17
CA ILE A 96 -7.08 2.38 -11.03
C ILE A 96 -5.81 2.35 -10.17
N SER A 97 -5.30 1.16 -9.83
CA SER A 97 -4.11 1.03 -8.98
C SER A 97 -2.86 1.66 -9.59
N ASN A 98 -2.74 1.61 -10.93
CA ASN A 98 -1.61 2.18 -11.66
C ASN A 98 -1.73 3.69 -11.92
N ASN A 99 -2.87 4.32 -11.58
CA ASN A 99 -3.04 5.75 -11.76
C ASN A 99 -2.53 6.49 -10.52
N THR A 100 -1.30 6.99 -10.61
CA THR A 100 -0.66 7.70 -9.50
C THR A 100 -1.17 9.14 -9.33
N ASN A 101 -1.92 9.67 -10.30
CA ASN A 101 -2.39 11.07 -10.35
C ASN A 101 -3.75 11.29 -9.66
N ILE A 102 -4.43 10.24 -9.21
CA ILE A 102 -5.65 10.37 -8.43
C ILE A 102 -5.35 10.31 -6.94
N THR A 103 -6.19 10.97 -6.16
CA THR A 103 -6.08 10.93 -4.69
C THR A 103 -6.42 9.54 -4.16
N ILE A 104 -5.96 9.21 -2.96
CA ILE A 104 -6.28 7.93 -2.31
C ILE A 104 -7.79 7.76 -2.16
N ILE A 105 -8.50 8.81 -1.70
CA ILE A 105 -9.95 8.76 -1.54
C ILE A 105 -10.69 8.58 -2.88
N GLU A 106 -10.19 9.19 -3.95
CA GLU A 106 -10.75 8.99 -5.29
C GLU A 106 -10.51 7.58 -5.81
N SER A 107 -9.32 7.02 -5.55
CA SER A 107 -9.01 5.63 -5.87
C SER A 107 -9.94 4.66 -5.14
N GLU A 108 -10.14 4.83 -3.83
CA GLU A 108 -11.08 4.03 -3.03
C GLU A 108 -12.50 4.08 -3.60
N LYS A 109 -12.97 5.29 -3.95
CA LYS A 109 -14.28 5.46 -4.57
C LYS A 109 -14.39 4.70 -5.90
N ARG A 110 -13.41 4.86 -6.80
CA ARG A 110 -13.40 4.19 -8.11
C ARG A 110 -13.34 2.66 -7.97
N ILE A 111 -12.57 2.15 -7.00
CA ILE A 111 -12.52 0.71 -6.68
C ILE A 111 -13.90 0.22 -6.23
N SER A 112 -14.54 0.94 -5.30
CA SER A 112 -15.88 0.61 -4.82
C SER A 112 -16.90 0.59 -5.97
N ASP A 113 -16.87 1.58 -6.87
CA ASP A 113 -17.74 1.64 -8.04
C ASP A 113 -17.53 0.44 -8.98
N VAL A 114 -16.29 0.00 -9.20
CA VAL A 114 -16.00 -1.21 -10.00
C VAL A 114 -16.60 -2.45 -9.35
N ILE A 115 -16.39 -2.64 -8.05
CA ILE A 115 -16.90 -3.82 -7.31
C ILE A 115 -18.43 -3.82 -7.30
N ASN A 116 -19.06 -2.69 -6.99
CA ASN A 116 -20.52 -2.57 -6.91
C ASN A 116 -21.21 -2.72 -8.27
N SER A 117 -20.52 -2.38 -9.37
CA SER A 117 -21.04 -2.59 -10.73
C SER A 117 -21.06 -4.07 -11.16
N ALA A 118 -20.39 -4.96 -10.42
CA ALA A 118 -20.25 -6.36 -10.77
C ALA A 118 -21.44 -7.21 -10.29
N SER A 119 -21.68 -8.35 -10.94
CA SER A 119 -22.66 -9.33 -10.46
C SER A 119 -22.22 -9.96 -9.13
N PRO A 120 -23.13 -10.52 -8.31
CA PRO A 120 -22.78 -11.13 -7.02
C PRO A 120 -21.68 -12.20 -7.12
N LYS A 121 -21.69 -12.99 -8.21
CA LYS A 121 -20.66 -14.00 -8.48
C LYS A 121 -19.28 -13.38 -8.70
N ILE A 122 -19.21 -12.28 -9.45
CA ILE A 122 -17.96 -11.55 -9.70
C ILE A 122 -17.51 -10.83 -8.42
N GLN A 123 -18.42 -10.23 -7.66
CA GLN A 123 -18.10 -9.62 -6.36
C GLN A 123 -17.44 -10.61 -5.41
N GLN A 124 -17.95 -11.85 -5.32
CA GLN A 124 -17.32 -12.90 -4.52
C GLN A 124 -15.92 -13.25 -5.01
N GLU A 125 -15.69 -13.26 -6.32
CA GLU A 125 -14.36 -13.53 -6.88
C GLU A 125 -13.38 -12.38 -6.59
N LEU A 126 -13.83 -11.13 -6.75
CA LEU A 126 -13.06 -9.94 -6.40
C LEU A 126 -12.74 -9.90 -4.90
N ALA A 127 -13.67 -10.29 -4.03
CA ALA A 127 -13.45 -10.38 -2.59
C ALA A 127 -12.41 -11.46 -2.22
N LYS A 128 -12.39 -12.60 -2.93
CA LYS A 128 -11.33 -13.62 -2.77
C LYS A 128 -9.97 -13.07 -3.18
N PHE A 129 -9.92 -12.31 -4.27
CA PHE A 129 -8.70 -11.64 -4.73
C PHE A 129 -8.23 -10.59 -3.72
N GLU A 130 -9.12 -9.75 -3.21
CA GLU A 130 -8.84 -8.76 -2.16
C GLU A 130 -8.27 -9.43 -0.90
N PHE A 131 -8.92 -10.48 -0.41
CA PHE A 131 -8.45 -11.24 0.73
C PHE A 131 -7.06 -11.85 0.51
N TRP A 132 -6.83 -12.41 -0.68
CA TRP A 132 -5.51 -12.92 -1.05
C TRP A 132 -4.45 -11.79 -1.06
N MET A 133 -4.75 -10.63 -1.65
CA MET A 133 -3.84 -9.48 -1.63
C MET A 133 -3.56 -8.97 -0.22
N GLU A 134 -4.58 -8.86 0.63
CA GLU A 134 -4.42 -8.45 2.04
C GLU A 134 -3.44 -9.39 2.75
N ARG A 135 -3.60 -10.71 2.55
CA ARG A 135 -2.72 -11.73 3.14
C ARG A 135 -1.28 -11.63 2.64
N GLU A 136 -1.07 -11.49 1.34
CA GLU A 136 0.29 -11.36 0.79
C GLU A 136 0.96 -10.06 1.25
N PHE A 137 0.22 -8.98 1.33
CA PHE A 137 0.74 -7.73 1.88
C PHE A 137 1.08 -7.87 3.37
N ASP A 138 0.27 -8.57 4.15
CA ASP A 138 0.59 -8.84 5.57
C ASP A 138 1.86 -9.69 5.72
N ASN A 139 2.08 -10.67 4.83
CA ASN A 139 3.34 -11.43 4.79
C ASN A 139 4.54 -10.53 4.50
N ILE A 140 4.41 -9.57 3.57
CA ILE A 140 5.47 -8.58 3.28
C ILE A 140 5.77 -7.74 4.52
N VAL A 141 4.72 -7.21 5.15
CA VAL A 141 4.82 -6.39 6.36
C VAL A 141 5.53 -7.15 7.48
N LEU A 142 5.18 -8.42 7.72
CA LEU A 142 5.80 -9.29 8.71
C LEU A 142 7.29 -9.56 8.42
N ASN A 143 7.63 -9.84 7.16
CA ASN A 143 9.00 -10.15 6.75
C ASN A 143 9.93 -8.93 6.84
N ILE A 144 9.40 -7.72 6.63
CA ILE A 144 10.15 -6.48 6.77
C ILE A 144 10.32 -6.12 8.25
N GLY A 145 9.27 -6.26 9.06
CA GLY A 145 9.27 -5.87 10.48
C GLY A 145 10.14 -6.74 11.39
N ASN A 146 10.36 -8.02 11.05
CA ASN A 146 11.07 -9.00 11.88
C ASN A 146 12.60 -9.12 11.60
N ASN A 147 13.19 -8.27 10.75
CA ASN A 147 14.61 -8.32 10.33
C ASN A 147 15.30 -6.95 10.33
#